data_AF-A0ABD7RAD6-F1
#
_entry.id   AF-A0ABD7RAD6-F1
#
_cell.length_a   1.000
_cell.length_b   1.000
_cell.length_c   1.000
_cell.angle_alpha   90.00
_cell.angle_beta   90.00
_cell.angle_gamma   90.00
#
_symmetry.space_group_name_H-M   'P 1'
#
loop_
_entity.id
_entity.type
_entity.pdbx_description
1 polymer ?
#
loop_
_entity_poly.entity_id
_entity_poly.type
_entity_poly.pdbx_seq_one_letter_code
_entity_poly.pdbx_strand_id
1 'polypeptide(L)'
;MARTPGLLGRKKSNFEPTEPYVPEQGQAVVENNEVPATPSQPKTEEKQVTRKEKRNEKTESKKKFKNQQGSIKISNQSKEELEVLMKLTNTKFAYEIIDLLIDRYVENELTPEQKRKFKLLTEI
;
A
#
# COMPACT_ATOMS: atom_id res chain seq x y z
N MET A 1 -12.41 39.14 33.85
CA MET A 1 -12.52 39.41 32.40
C MET A 1 -13.18 38.22 31.73
N ALA A 2 -14.40 38.38 31.21
CA ALA A 2 -15.18 37.29 30.61
C ALA A 2 -14.66 36.98 29.20
N ARG A 3 -14.33 35.72 28.92
CA ARG A 3 -13.95 35.26 27.58
C ARG A 3 -15.22 34.91 26.81
N THR A 4 -15.60 35.74 25.86
CA THR A 4 -16.68 35.44 24.92
C THR A 4 -16.23 34.33 23.96
N PRO A 5 -16.86 33.13 23.98
CA PRO A 5 -16.59 32.12 22.96
C PRO A 5 -17.24 32.58 21.66
N GLY A 6 -16.50 32.53 20.54
CA GLY A 6 -17.06 32.79 19.22
C GLY A 6 -18.22 31.82 18.92
N LEU A 7 -19.06 32.16 17.94
CA LEU A 7 -20.35 31.53 17.62
C LEU A 7 -20.35 29.98 17.50
N LEU A 8 -19.19 29.34 17.35
CA LEU A 8 -19.02 27.89 17.25
C LEU A 8 -18.22 27.26 18.43
N GLY A 9 -17.99 27.97 19.53
CA GLY A 9 -17.33 27.41 20.73
C GLY A 9 -15.91 26.86 20.49
N ARG A 10 -15.23 27.27 19.41
CA ARG A 10 -13.91 26.75 19.05
C ARG A 10 -12.85 27.32 19.99
N LYS A 11 -12.02 26.45 20.57
CA LYS A 11 -10.81 26.88 21.30
C LYS A 11 -9.87 27.55 20.29
N LYS A 12 -9.39 28.76 20.58
CA LYS A 12 -8.29 29.37 19.83
C LYS A 12 -7.07 28.45 20.01
N SER A 13 -6.57 27.88 18.91
CA SER A 13 -5.37 27.02 18.93
C SER A 13 -4.17 27.81 19.43
N ASN A 14 -3.24 27.14 20.11
CA ASN A 14 -1.92 27.68 20.48
C ASN A 14 -0.98 27.79 19.26
N PHE A 15 -1.52 28.11 18.09
CA PHE A 15 -0.76 28.26 16.87
C PHE A 15 -0.45 29.75 16.69
N GLU A 16 0.75 30.13 17.05
CA GLU A 16 1.35 31.40 16.64
C GLU A 16 2.12 31.07 15.36
N PRO A 17 1.69 31.52 14.16
CA PRO A 17 2.48 31.38 12.96
C PRO A 17 3.73 32.23 13.16
N THR A 18 4.85 31.60 13.52
CA THR A 18 6.10 32.30 13.83
C THR A 18 6.76 32.85 12.56
N GLU A 19 6.26 32.47 11.38
CA GLU A 19 6.80 32.94 10.11
C GLU A 19 5.67 33.45 9.19
N PRO A 20 5.85 34.62 8.55
CA PRO A 20 4.90 35.13 7.58
C PRO A 20 4.79 34.16 6.40
N TYR A 21 3.57 33.96 5.90
CA TYR A 21 3.33 33.17 4.70
C TYR A 21 4.14 33.74 3.53
N VAL A 22 5.05 32.94 2.97
CA VAL A 22 5.81 33.29 1.77
C VAL A 22 5.18 32.56 0.57
N PRO A 23 4.56 33.28 -0.38
CA PRO A 23 4.10 32.65 -1.60
C PRO A 23 5.30 32.18 -2.42
N GLU A 24 5.34 30.89 -2.75
CA GLU A 24 6.23 30.34 -3.77
C GLU A 24 6.01 31.14 -5.07
N GLN A 25 7.08 31.72 -5.61
CA GLN A 25 7.06 32.45 -6.88
C GLN A 25 6.72 31.46 -8.00
N GLY A 26 5.43 31.26 -8.26
CA GLY A 26 4.96 30.31 -9.28
C GLY A 26 3.55 29.77 -9.14
N GLN A 27 2.77 30.10 -8.11
CA GLN A 27 1.33 29.82 -8.11
C GLN A 27 0.52 31.11 -8.11
N ALA A 28 0.00 31.39 -9.29
CA ALA A 28 -0.79 32.54 -9.65
C ALA A 28 -2.04 32.67 -8.76
N VAL A 29 -2.27 33.90 -8.30
CA VAL A 29 -3.61 34.44 -8.16
C VAL A 29 -4.32 34.20 -9.49
N VAL A 30 -5.32 33.33 -9.50
CA VAL A 30 -6.28 33.26 -10.60
C VAL A 30 -7.60 33.78 -10.06
N GLU A 31 -7.71 35.10 -10.08
CA GLU A 31 -8.98 35.73 -10.43
C GLU A 31 -9.33 35.33 -11.86
N ASN A 32 -10.63 35.19 -12.07
CA ASN A 32 -11.23 34.52 -13.21
C ASN A 32 -10.95 35.19 -14.56
N ASN A 33 -10.88 34.31 -15.57
CA ASN A 33 -11.27 34.47 -16.98
C ASN A 33 -10.21 34.83 -18.04
N GLU A 34 -10.27 33.99 -19.08
CA GLU A 34 -9.91 34.16 -20.49
C GLU A 34 -8.56 33.57 -20.98
N VAL A 35 -8.72 32.40 -21.63
CA VAL A 35 -7.83 31.64 -22.57
C VAL A 35 -7.51 32.55 -23.79
N PRO A 36 -6.49 32.35 -24.67
CA PRO A 36 -5.87 31.06 -25.03
C PRO A 36 -4.40 31.04 -25.56
N ALA A 37 -3.98 29.80 -25.91
CA ALA A 37 -3.14 29.40 -27.04
C ALA A 37 -1.59 29.31 -26.90
N THR A 38 -1.11 28.07 -27.03
CA THR A 38 0.24 27.60 -27.39
C THR A 38 0.61 27.94 -28.85
N PRO A 39 1.91 27.96 -29.26
CA PRO A 39 2.55 26.74 -29.82
C PRO A 39 4.11 26.58 -29.68
N SER A 40 4.52 25.31 -29.50
CA SER A 40 5.60 24.53 -30.18
C SER A 40 7.13 24.82 -30.08
N GLN A 41 7.85 23.90 -29.39
CA GLN A 41 9.08 23.08 -29.72
C GLN A 41 10.35 23.70 -30.41
N PRO A 42 11.58 23.09 -30.42
CA PRO A 42 12.01 21.71 -30.08
C PRO A 42 13.36 21.49 -29.29
N LYS A 43 13.63 20.19 -29.03
CA LYS A 43 14.75 19.39 -28.42
C LYS A 43 16.23 19.82 -28.60
N THR A 44 17.14 19.49 -27.65
CA THR A 44 18.21 18.43 -27.74
C THR A 44 18.99 18.19 -26.40
N GLU A 45 19.23 16.89 -26.09
CA GLU A 45 20.34 16.15 -25.39
C GLU A 45 21.36 16.90 -24.47
N GLU A 46 21.94 16.42 -23.35
CA GLU A 46 22.31 15.10 -22.80
C GLU A 46 22.88 15.25 -21.34
N LYS A 47 23.14 14.13 -20.64
CA LYS A 47 24.07 13.93 -19.48
C LYS A 47 23.48 13.54 -18.09
N GLN A 48 23.16 12.25 -17.98
CA GLN A 48 23.81 11.22 -17.13
C GLN A 48 23.94 11.36 -15.58
N VAL A 49 23.55 10.25 -14.91
CA VAL A 49 24.23 9.55 -13.77
C VAL A 49 23.66 9.74 -12.33
N THR A 50 22.90 8.71 -11.94
CA THR A 50 22.77 8.04 -10.61
C THR A 50 22.72 8.84 -9.30
N ARG A 51 21.55 8.75 -8.63
CA ARG A 51 21.43 8.79 -7.16
C ARG A 51 20.62 7.58 -6.69
N LYS A 52 21.27 6.41 -6.66
CA LYS A 52 20.89 5.31 -5.77
C LYS A 52 21.88 5.35 -4.62
N GLU A 53 21.39 5.64 -3.41
CA GLU A 53 21.93 5.28 -2.08
C GLU A 53 21.59 6.36 -1.07
N LYS A 54 20.48 6.14 -0.35
CA LYS A 54 20.29 6.43 1.08
C LYS A 54 18.85 6.11 1.48
N ARG A 55 18.58 4.84 1.71
CA ARG A 55 17.49 4.41 2.60
C ARG A 55 17.74 3.02 3.18
N ASN A 56 18.94 2.80 3.70
CA ASN A 56 19.19 1.76 4.70
C ASN A 56 19.19 2.44 6.05
N GLU A 57 18.02 2.59 6.66
CA GLU A 57 17.93 2.85 8.10
C GLU A 57 16.51 2.53 8.59
N LYS A 58 16.46 1.65 9.60
CA LYS A 58 15.30 1.17 10.39
C LYS A 58 14.41 0.10 9.75
N THR A 59 14.94 -1.12 9.64
CA THR A 59 14.09 -2.31 9.85
C THR A 59 13.90 -2.51 11.35
N GLU A 60 12.88 -1.85 11.91
CA GLU A 60 12.30 -2.28 13.19
C GLU A 60 11.93 -3.76 13.05
N SER A 61 12.38 -4.59 13.99
CA SER A 61 12.04 -6.00 14.04
C SER A 61 10.53 -6.14 14.22
N LYS A 62 9.82 -6.30 13.09
CA LYS A 62 8.37 -6.44 13.07
C LYS A 62 7.98 -7.55 14.03
N LYS A 63 7.08 -7.22 14.97
CA LYS A 63 6.50 -8.15 15.94
C LYS A 63 6.00 -9.39 15.19
N LYS A 64 6.65 -10.53 15.39
CA LYS A 64 6.22 -11.80 14.80
C LYS A 64 4.98 -12.27 15.55
N PHE A 65 3.86 -12.39 14.85
CA PHE A 65 2.67 -13.02 15.41
C PHE A 65 2.83 -14.54 15.28
N LYS A 66 2.50 -15.29 16.35
CA LYS A 66 2.69 -16.75 16.37
C LYS A 66 1.94 -17.47 15.24
N ASN A 67 0.85 -16.87 14.75
CA ASN A 67 0.01 -17.38 13.68
C ASN A 67 0.36 -16.83 12.27
N GLN A 68 1.45 -16.07 12.10
CA GLN A 68 1.87 -15.55 10.80
C GLN A 68 3.37 -15.79 10.60
N GLN A 69 3.71 -16.74 9.72
CA GLN A 69 5.09 -17.01 9.34
C GLN A 69 5.53 -16.25 8.08
N GLY A 70 4.58 -15.81 7.25
CA GLY A 70 4.86 -15.01 6.05
C GLY A 70 3.61 -14.34 5.48
N SER A 71 3.80 -13.30 4.66
CA SER A 71 2.72 -12.68 3.87
C SER A 71 2.84 -13.11 2.41
N ILE A 72 1.77 -13.66 1.85
CA ILE A 72 1.69 -13.99 0.42
C ILE A 72 1.00 -12.83 -0.30
N LYS A 73 1.62 -12.31 -1.36
CA LYS A 73 0.98 -11.34 -2.24
C LYS A 73 0.16 -12.10 -3.29
N ILE A 74 -1.09 -11.68 -3.45
CA ILE A 74 -2.04 -12.27 -4.39
C ILE A 74 -2.64 -11.18 -5.28
N SER A 75 -3.22 -11.58 -6.41
CA SER A 75 -3.98 -10.66 -7.27
C SER A 75 -5.25 -10.18 -6.55
N ASN A 76 -5.81 -9.05 -6.98
CA ASN A 76 -7.05 -8.54 -6.40
C ASN A 76 -8.22 -9.52 -6.63
N GLN A 77 -8.29 -10.14 -7.80
CA GLN A 77 -9.34 -11.13 -8.13
C GLN A 77 -9.27 -12.34 -7.20
N SER A 78 -8.07 -12.92 -7.04
CA SER A 78 -7.87 -14.08 -6.15
C SER A 78 -8.20 -13.75 -4.69
N LYS A 79 -8.03 -12.51 -4.26
CA LYS A 79 -8.40 -12.07 -2.91
C LYS A 79 -9.92 -12.09 -2.71
N GLU A 80 -10.68 -11.59 -3.68
CA GLU A 80 -12.14 -11.58 -3.63
C GLU A 80 -12.70 -13.00 -3.64
N GLU A 81 -12.21 -13.86 -4.53
CA GLU A 81 -12.59 -15.27 -4.59
C GLU A 81 -12.31 -15.97 -3.26
N LEU A 82 -11.14 -15.74 -2.67
CA LEU A 82 -10.77 -16.34 -1.38
C LEU A 82 -11.64 -15.82 -0.23
N GLU A 83 -12.04 -14.55 -0.25
CA GLU A 83 -12.96 -13.99 0.75
C GLU A 83 -14.36 -14.59 0.63
N VAL A 84 -14.86 -14.76 -0.60
CA VAL A 84 -16.14 -15.44 -0.86
C VAL A 84 -16.07 -16.89 -0.40
N LEU A 85 -14.98 -17.59 -0.71
CA LEU A 85 -14.77 -18.97 -0.30
C LEU A 85 -14.75 -19.09 1.22
N MET A 86 -14.05 -18.19 1.91
CA MET A 86 -14.00 -18.12 3.37
C MET A 86 -15.39 -17.93 4.00
N LYS A 87 -16.24 -17.10 3.39
CA LYS A 87 -17.64 -16.89 3.83
C LYS A 87 -18.49 -18.15 3.63
N LEU A 88 -18.30 -18.88 2.53
CA LEU A 88 -19.07 -20.09 2.23
C LEU A 88 -18.72 -21.25 3.17
N THR A 89 -17.43 -21.42 3.44
CA THR A 89 -16.93 -22.49 4.32
C THR A 89 -16.95 -22.11 5.79
N ASN A 90 -17.34 -20.88 6.13
CA ASN A 90 -17.33 -20.30 7.49
C ASN A 90 -15.97 -20.42 8.19
N THR A 91 -14.88 -20.29 7.43
CA THR A 91 -13.53 -20.32 7.99
C THR A 91 -13.15 -18.95 8.51
N LYS A 92 -12.32 -18.91 9.56
CA LYS A 92 -11.90 -17.64 10.16
C LYS A 92 -10.65 -17.09 9.48
N PHE A 93 -9.83 -17.97 8.92
CA PHE A 93 -8.53 -17.61 8.39
C PHE A 93 -8.33 -18.11 6.97
N ALA A 94 -7.71 -17.24 6.17
CA ALA A 94 -7.34 -17.54 4.80
C ALA A 94 -6.45 -18.78 4.65
N TYR A 95 -5.55 -19.03 5.60
CA TYR A 95 -4.62 -20.16 5.51
C TYR A 95 -5.34 -21.51 5.60
N GLU A 96 -6.46 -21.61 6.32
CA GLU A 96 -7.24 -22.84 6.42
C GLU A 96 -7.78 -23.26 5.05
N ILE A 97 -8.19 -22.27 4.25
CA ILE A 97 -8.65 -22.47 2.88
C ILE A 97 -7.50 -22.82 1.96
N ILE A 98 -6.35 -22.16 2.12
CA ILE A 98 -5.16 -22.47 1.33
C ILE A 98 -4.71 -23.91 1.59
N ASP A 99 -4.68 -24.36 2.85
CA ASP A 99 -4.32 -25.72 3.23
C ASP A 99 -5.26 -26.74 2.57
N LEU A 100 -6.58 -26.51 2.66
CA LEU A 100 -7.59 -27.37 2.03
C LEU A 100 -7.43 -27.43 0.50
N LEU A 101 -7.12 -26.30 -0.13
CA LEU A 101 -6.88 -26.25 -1.59
C LEU A 101 -5.61 -26.99 -1.98
N ILE A 102 -4.54 -26.88 -1.18
CA ILE A 102 -3.29 -27.63 -1.40
C ILE A 102 -3.57 -29.13 -1.30
N ASP A 103 -4.24 -29.58 -0.25
CA ASP A 103 -4.56 -31.00 -0.04
C ASP A 103 -5.39 -31.54 -1.21
N ARG A 104 -6.44 -30.82 -1.60
CA ARG A 104 -7.29 -31.21 -2.73
C ARG A 104 -6.50 -31.30 -4.04
N TYR A 105 -5.60 -30.34 -4.29
CA TYR A 105 -4.76 -30.34 -5.49
C TYR A 105 -3.77 -31.51 -5.47
N VAL A 106 -3.09 -31.74 -4.34
CA VAL A 106 -2.17 -32.85 -4.15
C VAL A 106 -2.87 -34.18 -4.36
N GLU A 107 -4.06 -34.39 -3.80
CA GLU A 107 -4.78 -35.65 -3.90
C GLU A 107 -5.34 -35.93 -5.29
N ASN A 108 -5.95 -34.93 -5.94
CA ASN A 108 -6.73 -35.14 -7.16
C ASN A 108 -5.95 -34.89 -8.46
N GLU A 109 -5.00 -33.95 -8.47
CA GLU A 109 -4.37 -33.49 -9.72
C GLU A 109 -2.94 -34.01 -9.91
N LEU A 110 -2.20 -34.30 -8.82
CA LEU A 110 -0.81 -34.77 -8.95
C LEU A 110 -0.72 -36.25 -9.34
N THR A 111 0.22 -36.54 -10.24
CA THR A 111 0.64 -37.91 -10.51
C THR A 111 1.35 -38.52 -9.29
N PRO A 112 1.39 -39.87 -9.16
CA PRO A 112 2.03 -40.52 -8.01
C PRO A 112 3.50 -40.13 -7.83
N GLU A 113 4.22 -39.87 -8.92
CA GLU A 113 5.61 -39.42 -8.89
C GLU A 113 5.73 -37.99 -8.35
N GLN A 114 4.85 -37.08 -8.81
CA GLN A 114 4.81 -35.70 -8.32
C GLN A 114 4.44 -35.64 -6.84
N LYS A 115 3.48 -36.48 -6.38
CA LYS A 115 3.13 -36.60 -4.95
C LYS A 115 4.33 -36.98 -4.10
N ARG A 116 5.11 -37.97 -4.54
CA ARG A 116 6.35 -38.38 -3.83
C ARG A 116 7.36 -37.26 -3.80
N LYS A 117 7.57 -36.56 -4.92
CA LYS A 117 8.49 -35.42 -4.99
C LYS A 117 8.04 -34.26 -4.09
N PHE A 118 6.75 -33.95 -4.08
CA PHE A 118 6.17 -32.94 -3.19
C PHE A 118 6.46 -33.28 -1.73
N LYS A 119 6.18 -34.52 -1.31
CA LYS A 119 6.43 -34.98 0.06
C LYS A 119 7.90 -34.87 0.47
N LEU A 120 8.83 -35.25 -0.41
CA LEU A 120 10.27 -35.14 -0.16
C LEU A 120 10.74 -33.68 0.01
N LEU A 121 10.13 -32.74 -0.71
CA LEU A 121 10.47 -31.31 -0.61
C LEU A 121 9.86 -30.64 0.62
N THR A 122 8.77 -31.19 1.16
CA THR A 122 8.07 -30.65 2.33
C THR A 122 8.61 -31.17 3.67
N GLU A 123 9.27 -32.33 3.70
CA GLU A 123 9.81 -32.95 4.94
C GLU A 123 11.17 -32.37 5.40
N ILE A 124 11.64 -31.28 4.78
CA ILE A 124 12.90 -30.59 5.10
C ILE A 124 12.72 -29.69 6.32
#